data_AF-A0A6G3YYF5-F1
#
_entry.id   AF-A0A6G3YYF5-F1
#
_cell.length_a   1.000
_cell.length_b   1.000
_cell.length_c   1.000
_cell.angle_alpha   90.00
_cell.angle_beta   90.00
_cell.angle_gamma   90.00
#
_symmetry.space_group_name_H-M   'P 1'
#
loop_
_entity.id
_entity.type
_entity.pdbx_description
1 polymer ?
#
loop_
_entity_poly.entity_id
_entity_poly.type
_entity_poly.pdbx_seq_one_letter_code
_entity_poly.pdbx_strand_id
1 'polypeptide(L)'
;MTIRIVVGIGVFLLAIAATLGAPNTYYLFILGMIGVTTLVSVGLNILAGLSGQISIGHAGFFAIGAYTGSLLMLRSEWHFGLALGMAAVAAAGTGAAVAAPALRVSGPYLAMVTIAFGIIVERILIEWV
;
A
#
# COMPACT_ATOMS: atom_id res chain seq x y z
N MET A 1 -21.34 0.94 -19.34
CA MET A 1 -20.21 1.06 -18.39
C MET A 1 -20.11 -0.16 -17.47
N THR A 2 -21.22 -0.61 -16.88
CA THR A 2 -21.29 -1.77 -15.97
C THR A 2 -20.81 -3.10 -16.60
N ILE A 3 -21.16 -3.39 -17.86
CA ILE A 3 -20.82 -4.69 -18.48
C ILE A 3 -19.31 -4.86 -18.75
N ARG A 4 -18.59 -3.77 -19.05
CA ARG A 4 -17.13 -3.78 -19.26
C ARG A 4 -16.37 -3.98 -17.94
N ILE A 5 -16.91 -3.44 -16.84
CA ILE A 5 -16.35 -3.60 -15.50
C ILE A 5 -16.56 -5.03 -15.00
N VAL A 6 -17.76 -5.58 -15.17
CA VAL A 6 -18.07 -6.97 -14.78
C VAL A 6 -17.23 -7.97 -15.57
N VAL A 7 -17.07 -7.76 -16.89
CA VAL A 7 -16.19 -8.60 -17.72
C VAL A 7 -14.72 -8.46 -17.30
N GLY A 8 -14.25 -7.24 -17.00
CA GLY A 8 -12.91 -7.01 -16.49
C GLY A 8 -12.63 -7.72 -15.16
N ILE A 9 -13.57 -7.66 -14.22
CA ILE A 9 -13.48 -8.36 -12.92
C ILE A 9 -13.50 -9.88 -13.14
N GLY A 10 -14.37 -10.37 -14.02
CA GLY A 10 -14.47 -11.80 -14.35
C GLY A 10 -13.18 -12.36 -14.94
N VAL A 11 -12.55 -11.64 -15.87
CA VAL A 11 -11.26 -12.03 -16.48
C VAL A 11 -10.14 -11.98 -15.45
N PHE A 12 -10.13 -11.00 -14.55
CA PHE A 12 -9.15 -10.89 -13.46
C PHE A 12 -9.24 -12.05 -12.47
N LEU A 13 -10.46 -12.44 -12.08
CA LEU A 13 -10.69 -13.59 -11.18
C LEU A 13 -10.32 -14.92 -11.85
N LEU A 14 -10.60 -15.09 -13.14
CA LEU A 14 -10.18 -16.25 -13.92
C LEU A 14 -8.65 -16.36 -14.03
N ALA A 15 -7.97 -15.24 -14.23
CA ALA A 15 -6.51 -15.20 -14.29
C ALA A 15 -5.86 -15.58 -12.94
N ILE A 16 -6.44 -15.14 -11.81
CA ILE A 16 -6.02 -15.53 -10.46
C ILE A 16 -6.25 -17.03 -10.21
N ALA A 17 -7.43 -17.55 -10.57
CA ALA A 17 -7.73 -18.97 -10.40
C ALA A 17 -6.78 -19.87 -11.21
N ALA A 18 -6.46 -19.47 -12.45
CA ALA A 18 -5.54 -20.20 -13.33
C ALA A 18 -4.09 -20.24 -12.82
N THR A 19 -3.67 -19.21 -12.08
CA THR A 19 -2.30 -19.10 -11.54
C THR A 19 -2.13 -19.72 -10.17
N LEU A 20 -3.18 -19.76 -9.33
CA LEU A 20 -3.17 -20.51 -8.07
C LEU A 20 -3.04 -22.03 -8.27
N GLY A 21 -3.50 -22.54 -9.42
CA GLY A 21 -3.34 -23.95 -9.81
C GLY A 21 -2.00 -24.28 -10.49
N ALA A 22 -1.19 -23.27 -10.85
CA ALA A 22 0.07 -23.48 -11.53
C ALA A 22 1.23 -23.60 -10.51
N PRO A 23 2.07 -24.65 -10.56
CA PRO A 23 3.17 -24.85 -9.61
C PRO A 23 4.34 -23.86 -9.78
N ASN A 24 4.21 -22.82 -10.60
CA ASN A 24 5.28 -21.91 -10.96
C ASN A 24 5.22 -20.62 -10.11
N THR A 25 6.17 -20.49 -9.17
CA THR A 25 6.36 -19.37 -8.25
C THR A 25 6.50 -18.01 -8.93
N TYR A 26 6.95 -17.97 -10.20
CA TYR A 26 7.13 -16.72 -10.95
C TYR A 26 5.81 -15.97 -11.17
N TYR A 27 4.74 -16.68 -11.54
CA TYR A 27 3.43 -16.06 -11.76
C TYR A 27 2.80 -15.56 -10.47
N LEU A 28 3.02 -16.28 -9.35
CA LEU A 28 2.60 -15.83 -8.02
C LEU A 28 3.31 -14.53 -7.61
N PHE A 29 4.61 -14.41 -7.92
CA PHE A 29 5.36 -13.17 -7.66
C PHE A 29 4.81 -11.98 -8.48
N ILE A 30 4.58 -12.17 -9.79
CA ILE A 30 4.01 -11.13 -10.65
C ILE A 30 2.62 -10.70 -10.13
N LEU A 31 1.77 -11.65 -9.76
CA LEU A 31 0.45 -11.33 -9.21
C LEU A 31 0.52 -10.58 -7.88
N GLY A 32 1.48 -10.94 -7.02
CA GLY A 32 1.76 -10.18 -5.80
C GLY A 32 2.14 -8.74 -6.13
N MET A 33 3.05 -8.53 -7.08
CA MET A 33 3.46 -7.21 -7.57
C MET A 33 2.29 -6.40 -8.14
N ILE A 34 1.45 -7.03 -8.98
CA ILE A 34 0.24 -6.39 -9.53
C ILE A 34 -0.72 -6.01 -8.41
N GLY A 35 -0.96 -6.91 -7.45
CA GLY A 35 -1.85 -6.65 -6.32
C GLY A 35 -1.38 -5.47 -5.47
N VAL A 36 -0.10 -5.45 -5.10
CA VAL A 36 0.49 -4.39 -4.29
C VAL A 36 0.47 -3.04 -5.02
N THR A 37 0.92 -3.00 -6.28
CA THR A 37 0.93 -1.76 -7.06
C THR A 37 -0.47 -1.23 -7.35
N THR A 38 -1.45 -2.11 -7.56
CA THR A 38 -2.87 -1.73 -7.70
C THR A 38 -3.39 -1.12 -6.41
N LEU A 39 -3.12 -1.74 -5.25
CA LEU A 39 -3.56 -1.24 -3.95
C LEU A 39 -3.01 0.17 -3.68
N VAL A 40 -1.71 0.38 -3.94
CA VAL A 40 -1.05 1.69 -3.80
C VAL A 40 -1.66 2.72 -4.76
N SER A 41 -1.91 2.33 -6.01
CA SER A 41 -2.50 3.20 -7.03
C SER A 41 -3.93 3.61 -6.69
N VAL A 42 -4.74 2.68 -6.17
CA VAL A 42 -6.10 2.97 -5.70
C VAL A 42 -6.06 3.93 -4.51
N GLY A 43 -5.18 3.70 -3.54
CA GLY A 43 -4.99 4.61 -2.41
C GLY A 43 -4.60 6.02 -2.86
N LEU A 44 -3.68 6.13 -3.82
CA LEU A 44 -3.27 7.42 -4.39
C LEU A 44 -4.42 8.08 -5.16
N ASN A 45 -5.22 7.32 -5.91
CA ASN A 45 -6.39 7.84 -6.62
C ASN A 45 -7.46 8.38 -5.66
N ILE A 46 -7.66 7.76 -4.50
CA ILE A 46 -8.56 8.29 -3.48
C ILE A 46 -8.03 9.63 -2.97
N LEU A 47 -6.75 9.71 -2.64
CA LEU A 47 -6.16 10.90 -2.03
C LEU A 47 -6.02 12.07 -3.02
N ALA A 48 -5.38 11.83 -4.17
CA ALA A 48 -5.10 12.85 -5.17
C ALA A 48 -6.26 13.06 -6.14
N GLY A 49 -6.91 11.98 -6.57
CA GLY A 49 -8.00 12.04 -7.54
C GLY A 49 -9.32 12.50 -6.95
N LEU A 50 -9.77 11.87 -5.85
CA LEU A 50 -11.08 12.18 -5.24
C LEU A 50 -11.02 13.33 -4.24
N SER A 51 -10.00 13.39 -3.39
CA SER A 51 -9.87 14.46 -2.39
C SER A 51 -9.12 15.70 -2.88
N GLY A 52 -8.48 15.64 -4.07
CA GLY A 52 -7.72 16.76 -4.63
C GLY A 52 -6.45 17.14 -3.85
N GLN A 53 -5.98 16.25 -2.97
CA GLN A 53 -4.80 16.52 -2.13
C GLN A 53 -3.53 16.00 -2.81
N ILE A 54 -2.53 16.88 -2.96
CA ILE A 54 -1.21 16.48 -3.44
C ILE A 54 -0.44 15.88 -2.25
N SER A 55 -0.25 14.57 -2.25
CA SER A 55 0.56 13.86 -1.25
C SER A 55 1.81 13.28 -1.88
N ILE A 56 2.97 13.81 -1.49
CA ILE A 56 4.28 13.31 -1.94
C ILE A 56 4.79 12.21 -0.99
N GLY A 57 4.17 12.07 0.19
CA GLY A 57 4.51 11.12 1.23
C GLY A 57 3.82 9.75 1.10
N HIS A 58 3.02 9.52 0.06
CA HIS A 58 2.27 8.26 -0.13
C HIS A 58 3.17 7.02 -0.12
N ALA A 59 4.39 7.15 -0.65
CA ALA A 59 5.40 6.10 -0.63
C ALA A 59 5.80 5.68 0.80
N GLY A 60 5.79 6.60 1.77
CA GLY A 60 6.10 6.29 3.17
C GLY A 60 5.04 5.39 3.81
N PHE A 61 3.75 5.66 3.58
CA PHE A 61 2.67 4.80 4.08
C PHE A 61 2.70 3.42 3.43
N PHE A 62 3.01 3.37 2.13
CA PHE A 62 3.24 2.11 1.44
C PHE A 62 4.40 1.31 2.07
N ALA A 63 5.53 1.96 2.33
CA ALA A 63 6.71 1.34 2.93
C ALA A 63 6.44 0.78 4.33
N ILE A 64 5.72 1.51 5.18
CA ILE A 64 5.32 1.05 6.53
C ILE A 64 4.49 -0.23 6.45
N GLY A 65 3.47 -0.26 5.59
CA GLY A 65 2.62 -1.44 5.42
C GLY A 65 3.40 -2.64 4.86
N ALA A 66 4.18 -2.43 3.81
CA ALA A 66 4.98 -3.48 3.19
C ALA A 66 6.02 -4.07 4.15
N TYR A 67 6.71 -3.21 4.91
CA TYR A 67 7.70 -3.63 5.89
C TYR A 67 7.07 -4.36 7.08
N THR A 68 5.94 -3.88 7.59
CA THR A 68 5.22 -4.56 8.68
C THR A 68 4.78 -5.96 8.23
N GLY A 69 4.14 -6.07 7.06
CA GLY A 69 3.70 -7.36 6.53
C GLY A 69 4.85 -8.33 6.29
N SER A 70 5.94 -7.87 5.67
CA SER A 70 7.11 -8.70 5.40
C SER A 70 7.82 -9.13 6.68
N LEU A 71 7.94 -8.24 7.68
CA LEU A 71 8.55 -8.56 8.96
C LEU A 71 7.76 -9.63 9.72
N LEU A 72 6.43 -9.49 9.77
CA LEU A 72 5.56 -10.48 10.44
C LEU A 72 5.62 -11.85 9.76
N MET A 73 5.67 -11.89 8.43
CA MET A 73 5.77 -13.14 7.68
C MET A 73 7.16 -13.78 7.79
N LEU A 74 8.24 -12.99 7.70
CA LEU A 74 9.62 -13.49 7.66
C LEU A 74 10.21 -13.80 9.03
N ARG A 75 9.85 -13.03 10.07
CA ARG A 75 10.43 -13.19 11.42
C ARG A 75 9.50 -13.91 12.39
N SER A 76 8.20 -13.68 12.28
CA SER A 76 7.21 -14.25 13.22
C SER A 76 6.43 -15.42 12.63
N GLU A 77 6.65 -15.76 11.36
CA GLU A 77 5.95 -16.83 10.62
C GLU A 77 4.43 -16.71 10.63
N TRP A 78 3.91 -15.47 10.70
CA TRP A 78 2.46 -15.25 10.68
C TRP A 78 1.86 -15.63 9.34
N HIS A 79 0.66 -16.22 9.37
CA HIS A 79 -0.12 -16.46 8.16
C HIS A 79 -0.40 -15.15 7.41
N PHE A 80 -0.36 -15.22 6.07
CA PHE A 80 -0.52 -14.08 5.17
C PHE A 80 -1.72 -13.18 5.53
N GLY A 81 -2.89 -13.76 5.83
CA GLY A 81 -4.09 -12.98 6.17
C GLY A 81 -3.95 -12.14 7.43
N LEU A 82 -3.32 -12.68 8.48
CA LEU A 82 -3.08 -11.94 9.73
C LEU A 82 -1.98 -10.88 9.53
N ALA A 83 -0.92 -11.22 8.81
CA ALA A 83 0.15 -10.27 8.48
C ALA A 83 -0.39 -9.09 7.64
N LEU A 84 -1.27 -9.37 6.68
CA LEU A 84 -1.93 -8.34 5.87
C LEU A 84 -2.85 -7.44 6.70
N GLY A 85 -3.64 -8.03 7.61
CA GLY A 85 -4.49 -7.27 8.53
C GLY A 85 -3.67 -6.35 9.43
N MET A 86 -2.58 -6.85 10.00
CA MET A 86 -1.68 -6.04 10.83
C MET A 86 -0.94 -4.96 10.04
N ALA A 87 -0.52 -5.25 8.81
CA ALA A 87 0.06 -4.26 7.91
C ALA A 87 -0.93 -3.12 7.61
N ALA A 88 -2.20 -3.45 7.37
CA ALA A 88 -3.26 -2.46 7.16
C ALA A 88 -3.49 -1.62 8.42
N VAL A 89 -3.55 -2.24 9.61
CA VAL A 89 -3.70 -1.53 10.89
C VAL A 89 -2.50 -0.61 11.17
N ALA A 90 -1.27 -1.06 10.90
CA ALA A 90 -0.07 -0.26 11.07
C ALA A 90 -0.03 0.94 10.12
N ALA A 91 -0.33 0.74 8.83
CA ALA A 91 -0.41 1.81 7.86
C ALA A 91 -1.54 2.80 8.18
N ALA A 92 -2.72 2.31 8.58
CA ALA A 92 -3.84 3.15 8.96
C ALA A 92 -3.56 3.92 10.27
N GLY A 93 -2.93 3.27 11.26
CA GLY A 93 -2.58 3.88 12.53
C GLY A 93 -1.55 4.99 12.39
N THR A 94 -0.49 4.75 11.61
CA THR A 94 0.50 5.78 11.27
C THR A 94 -0.12 6.90 10.43
N GLY A 95 -0.98 6.58 9.47
CA GLY A 95 -1.76 7.54 8.71
C GLY A 95 -2.62 8.44 9.59
N ALA A 96 -3.36 7.86 10.55
CA ALA A 96 -4.18 8.61 11.50
C ALA A 96 -3.33 9.51 12.42
N ALA A 97 -2.19 9.01 12.90
CA ALA A 97 -1.27 9.77 13.72
C ALA A 97 -0.68 10.98 12.97
N VAL A 98 -0.32 10.81 11.69
CA VAL A 98 0.24 11.87 10.83
C VAL A 98 -0.86 12.81 10.31
N ALA A 99 -2.10 12.35 10.16
CA ALA A 99 -3.23 13.18 9.76
C ALA A 99 -3.49 14.32 10.75
N ALA A 100 -3.34 14.08 12.06
CA ALA A 100 -3.59 15.09 13.09
C ALA A 100 -2.73 16.37 12.92
N PRO A 101 -1.39 16.30 12.79
CA PRO A 101 -0.58 17.48 12.47
C PRO A 101 -0.78 17.96 11.02
N ALA A 102 -1.01 17.07 10.05
CA ALA A 102 -1.19 17.45 8.65
C ALA A 102 -2.43 18.35 8.44
N LEU A 103 -3.52 18.11 9.18
CA LEU A 103 -4.73 18.93 9.13
C LEU A 103 -4.51 20.37 9.63
N ARG A 104 -3.42 20.65 10.36
CA ARG A 104 -3.08 21.98 10.87
C ARG A 104 -2.29 22.83 9.86
N VAL A 105 -1.90 22.26 8.73
CA VAL A 105 -0.99 22.87 7.76
C VAL A 105 -1.63 22.86 6.38
N SER A 106 -1.61 23.99 5.67
CA SER A 106 -2.26 24.12 4.36
C SER A 106 -1.33 24.68 3.29
N GLY A 107 -1.60 24.33 2.03
CA GLY A 107 -0.86 24.85 0.88
C GLY A 107 0.55 24.26 0.75
N PRO A 108 1.57 25.05 0.36
CA PRO A 108 2.93 24.55 0.11
C PRO A 108 3.59 23.88 1.31
N TYR A 109 3.23 24.29 2.53
CA TYR A 109 3.76 23.70 3.75
C TYR A 109 3.32 22.24 3.95
N LEU A 110 2.10 21.88 3.51
CA LEU A 110 1.64 20.49 3.56
C LEU A 110 2.49 19.59 2.66
N ALA A 111 2.84 20.06 1.46
CA ALA A 111 3.72 19.33 0.55
C ALA A 111 5.10 19.06 1.19
N MET A 112 5.71 20.08 1.82
CA MET A 112 6.98 19.93 2.54
C MET A 112 6.89 18.90 3.67
N VAL A 113 5.80 18.90 4.45
CA VAL A 113 5.56 17.91 5.51
C VAL A 113 5.49 16.50 4.93
N THR A 114 4.80 16.31 3.80
CA THR A 114 4.69 14.98 3.18
C THR A 114 6.02 14.47 2.61
N ILE A 115 6.88 15.35 2.09
CA ILE A 115 8.24 15.01 1.65
C ILE A 115 9.08 14.60 2.85
N ALA A 116 9.09 15.43 3.91
CA ALA A 116 9.84 15.14 5.13
C ALA A 116 9.42 13.81 5.75
N PHE A 117 8.11 13.54 5.80
CA PHE A 117 7.58 12.25 6.26
C PHE A 117 8.14 11.08 5.44
N GLY A 118 8.11 11.16 4.11
CA GLY A 118 8.67 10.11 3.25
C GLY A 118 10.14 9.81 3.54
N ILE A 119 10.96 10.86 3.67
CA ILE A 119 12.39 10.74 3.98
C ILE A 119 12.61 10.15 5.38
N ILE A 120 11.85 10.59 6.37
CA ILE A 120 11.94 10.06 7.75
C ILE A 120 11.64 8.56 7.76
N VAL A 121 10.55 8.14 7.09
CA VAL A 121 10.19 6.72 6.99
C VAL A 121 11.29 5.93 6.29
N GLU A 122 11.80 6.42 5.16
CA GLU A 122 12.89 5.77 4.44
C GLU A 122 14.13 5.59 5.32
N ARG A 123 14.55 6.64 6.04
CA ARG A 123 15.71 6.59 6.93
C ARG A 123 15.51 5.62 8.08
N ILE A 124 14.34 5.64 8.71
CA ILE A 124 14.00 4.70 9.78
C ILE A 124 14.12 3.27 9.24
N LEU A 125 13.53 2.96 8.09
CA LEU A 125 13.54 1.60 7.54
C LEU A 125 14.93 1.09 7.13
N ILE A 126 15.80 1.97 6.65
CA ILE A 126 17.16 1.61 6.24
C ILE A 126 18.10 1.48 7.44
N GLU A 127 18.03 2.40 8.40
CA GLU A 127 18.95 2.43 9.56
C GLU A 127 18.59 1.41 10.64
N TRP A 128 17.33 0.97 10.71
CA TRP A 128 16.90 -0.05 11.66
C TRP A 128 17.41 -1.47 11.37
N VAL A 129 17.90 -1.73 10.15
CA VAL A 129 18.42 -3.02 9.71
C VAL A 129 19.94 -3.02 9.77
#